data_AF-A0A526UTH0-F1
#
_entry.id   AF-A0A526UTH0-F1
#
_cell.length_a   1.000
_cell.length_b   1.000
_cell.length_c   1.000
_cell.angle_alpha   90.00
_cell.angle_beta   90.00
_cell.angle_gamma   90.00
#
_symmetry.space_group_name_H-M   'P 1'
#
loop_
_entity.id
_entity.type
_entity.pdbx_description
1 polymer ?
#
loop_
_entity_poly.entity_id
_entity_poly.type
_entity_poly.pdbx_seq_one_letter_code
_entity_poly.pdbx_strand_id
1 'polypeptide(L)'
;RGWGPTSRAHFDQSRGPNGALFVGGPEQVAEKIVAQHKVFGNDRFLLQMAIGTMPHAKIMKAIELYGTRVAPIVRKETARAATAVTAPAA
;
A
#
# COMPACT_ATOMS: atom_id res chain seq x y z
N ARG A 1 17.77 -17.58 -12.34
CA ARG A 1 16.91 -17.64 -11.13
C ARG A 1 15.51 -17.20 -11.56
N GLY A 2 14.79 -18.09 -12.22
CA GLY A 2 13.56 -17.75 -12.95
C GLY A 2 12.35 -17.74 -12.02
N TRP A 3 11.47 -16.77 -12.20
CA TRP A 3 10.11 -16.85 -11.67
C TRP A 3 9.32 -17.79 -12.58
N GLY A 4 8.52 -18.67 -11.99
CA GLY A 4 7.55 -19.47 -12.74
C GLY A 4 6.54 -18.55 -13.45
N PRO A 5 5.87 -19.03 -14.50
CA PRO A 5 4.87 -18.25 -15.21
C PRO A 5 3.81 -17.70 -14.24
N THR A 6 3.48 -16.42 -14.38
CA THR A 6 2.46 -15.78 -13.55
C THR A 6 1.11 -16.45 -13.81
N SER A 7 0.51 -17.03 -12.76
CA SER A 7 -0.84 -17.57 -12.80
C SER A 7 -1.82 -16.64 -12.11
N ARG A 8 -3.12 -16.82 -12.37
CA ARG A 8 -4.17 -16.09 -11.63
C ARG A 8 -4.05 -16.30 -10.11
N ALA A 9 -3.77 -17.53 -9.68
CA ALA A 9 -3.59 -17.86 -8.27
C ALA A 9 -2.38 -17.15 -7.65
N HIS A 10 -1.25 -17.10 -8.38
CA HIS A 10 -0.08 -16.33 -7.93
C HIS A 10 -0.44 -14.86 -7.79
N PHE A 11 -1.10 -14.27 -8.78
CA PHE A 11 -1.53 -12.87 -8.70
C PHE A 11 -2.46 -12.58 -7.52
N ASP A 12 -3.46 -13.44 -7.29
CA ASP A 12 -4.38 -13.32 -6.16
C ASP A 12 -3.66 -13.44 -4.81
N GLN A 13 -2.70 -14.34 -4.69
CA GLN A 13 -1.82 -14.43 -3.53
C GLN A 13 -0.98 -13.16 -3.35
N SER A 14 -0.37 -12.66 -4.42
CA SER A 14 0.50 -11.48 -4.38
C SER A 14 -0.25 -10.19 -4.02
N ARG A 15 -1.52 -10.04 -4.41
CA ARG A 15 -2.35 -8.90 -3.98
C ARG A 15 -2.98 -9.07 -2.59
N GLY A 16 -2.97 -10.28 -2.04
CA GLY A 16 -3.53 -10.57 -0.72
C GLY A 16 -2.83 -9.80 0.41
N PRO A 17 -3.34 -9.85 1.66
CA PRO A 17 -2.86 -9.04 2.77
C PRO A 17 -1.34 -9.12 3.02
N ASN A 18 -0.77 -10.31 2.84
CA ASN A 18 0.66 -10.59 3.09
C ASN A 18 1.53 -10.59 1.82
N GLY A 19 0.95 -10.31 0.65
CA GLY A 19 1.67 -10.33 -0.63
C GLY A 19 2.34 -9.00 -0.97
N ALA A 20 3.19 -8.97 -2.00
CA ALA A 20 3.98 -7.78 -2.36
C ALA A 20 3.23 -6.72 -3.19
N LEU A 21 2.08 -7.06 -3.79
CA LEU A 21 1.35 -6.14 -4.66
C LEU A 21 0.32 -5.34 -3.87
N PHE A 22 0.39 -4.01 -3.96
CA PHE A 22 -0.58 -3.08 -3.38
C PHE A 22 -1.68 -2.78 -4.38
N VAL A 23 -2.58 -3.74 -4.58
CA VAL A 23 -3.64 -3.70 -5.60
C VAL A 23 -4.98 -4.03 -4.96
N GLY A 24 -5.93 -3.09 -5.04
CA GLY A 24 -7.27 -3.25 -4.47
C GLY A 24 -8.04 -1.92 -4.45
N GLY A 25 -9.09 -1.87 -3.63
CA GLY A 25 -9.76 -0.60 -3.30
C GLY A 25 -8.89 0.30 -2.41
N PRO A 26 -9.22 1.60 -2.29
CA PRO A 26 -8.44 2.54 -1.49
C PRO A 26 -8.23 2.10 -0.03
N GLU A 27 -9.28 1.58 0.59
CA GLU A 27 -9.26 1.12 1.99
C GLU A 27 -8.34 -0.09 2.17
N GLN A 28 -8.39 -1.07 1.25
CA GLN A 28 -7.52 -2.25 1.28
C GLN A 28 -6.04 -1.86 1.10
N VAL A 29 -5.76 -0.93 0.19
CA VAL A 29 -4.39 -0.44 -0.03
C VAL A 29 -3.89 0.32 1.21
N ALA A 30 -4.72 1.17 1.81
CA ALA A 30 -4.36 1.91 3.01
C ALA A 30 -4.06 0.99 4.21
N GLU A 31 -4.94 0.01 4.46
CA GLU A 31 -4.74 -0.99 5.52
C GLU A 31 -3.41 -1.73 5.33
N LYS A 32 -3.11 -2.14 4.10
CA LYS A 32 -1.87 -2.83 3.79
C LYS A 32 -0.63 -1.97 3.99
N ILE A 33 -0.68 -0.67 3.63
CA ILE A 33 0.44 0.26 3.88
C ILE A 33 0.66 0.43 5.38
N VAL A 34 -0.41 0.56 6.17
CA VAL A 34 -0.32 0.69 7.63
C VAL A 34 0.22 -0.59 8.26
N ALA A 35 -0.22 -1.76 7.80
CA ALA A 35 0.30 -3.06 8.24
C ALA A 35 1.80 -3.18 7.91
N GLN A 36 2.21 -2.80 6.69
CA GLN A 36 3.61 -2.76 6.29
C GLN A 36 4.43 -1.83 7.20
N HIS A 37 3.94 -0.64 7.47
CA HIS A 37 4.63 0.33 8.33
C HIS A 37 4.84 -0.19 9.75
N LYS A 38 3.88 -0.94 10.32
CA LYS A 38 4.05 -1.60 11.62
C LYS A 38 5.16 -2.65 11.64
N VAL A 39 5.41 -3.32 10.51
CA VAL A 39 6.46 -4.34 10.39
C VAL A 39 7.83 -3.71 10.19
N PHE A 40 7.93 -2.72 9.29
CA PHE A 40 9.24 -2.20 8.86
C PHE A 40 9.63 -0.86 9.51
N GLY A 41 8.69 -0.12 10.11
CA GLY A 41 8.94 1.21 10.63
C GLY A 41 9.37 2.22 9.55
N ASN A 42 8.98 2.01 8.29
CA ASN A 42 9.46 2.81 7.16
C ASN A 42 8.90 4.25 7.19
N ASP A 43 9.76 5.25 6.99
CA ASP A 43 9.37 6.67 6.96
C ASP A 43 8.71 7.10 5.64
N ARG A 44 8.95 6.33 4.58
CA ARG A 44 8.48 6.64 3.22
C ARG A 44 7.96 5.39 2.54
N PHE A 45 6.84 5.55 1.84
CA PHE A 45 6.27 4.54 0.94
C PHE A 45 6.17 5.13 -0.46
N LEU A 46 6.70 4.41 -1.46
CA LEU A 46 6.64 4.79 -2.87
C LEU A 46 5.89 3.69 -3.64
N LEU A 47 5.00 4.10 -4.53
CA LEU A 47 4.15 3.19 -5.30
C LEU A 47 4.38 3.37 -6.80
N GLN A 48 4.77 2.30 -7.49
CA GLN A 48 4.84 2.26 -8.94
C GLN A 48 3.51 1.75 -9.52
N MET A 49 2.77 2.60 -10.23
CA MET A 49 1.47 2.26 -10.82
C MET A 49 1.50 2.16 -12.35
N ALA A 50 2.42 2.87 -13.00
CA ALA A 50 2.55 2.91 -14.45
C ALA A 50 3.49 1.80 -14.94
N ILE A 51 2.97 0.58 -15.09
CA ILE A 51 3.73 -0.59 -15.55
C ILE A 51 3.30 -0.96 -16.96
N GLY A 52 4.22 -0.96 -17.92
CA GLY A 52 3.92 -1.28 -19.33
C GLY A 52 2.97 -0.27 -19.97
N THR A 53 2.08 -0.75 -20.84
CA THR A 53 1.14 0.07 -21.64
C THR A 53 -0.16 0.35 -20.90
N MET A 54 -0.07 0.95 -19.71
CA MET A 54 -1.25 1.31 -18.91
C MET A 54 -1.94 2.57 -19.47
N PRO A 55 -3.29 2.56 -19.64
CA PRO A 55 -4.01 3.74 -20.11
C PRO A 55 -3.82 4.94 -19.17
N HIS A 56 -3.42 6.08 -19.72
CA HIS A 56 -3.11 7.29 -18.94
C HIS A 56 -4.27 7.71 -18.02
N ALA A 57 -5.51 7.71 -18.52
CA ALA A 57 -6.69 8.07 -17.73
C ALA A 57 -6.86 7.18 -16.48
N LYS A 58 -6.53 5.89 -16.57
CA LYS A 58 -6.59 4.97 -15.41
C LYS A 58 -5.49 5.29 -14.39
N ILE A 59 -4.29 5.62 -14.85
CA ILE A 59 -3.20 6.06 -13.97
C ILE A 59 -3.58 7.36 -13.26
N MET A 60 -4.11 8.35 -13.98
CA MET A 60 -4.54 9.61 -13.39
C MET A 60 -5.64 9.41 -12.33
N LYS A 61 -6.61 8.51 -12.60
CA LYS A 61 -7.63 8.16 -11.60
C LYS A 61 -7.03 7.46 -10.37
N ALA A 62 -6.07 6.57 -10.57
CA ALA A 62 -5.38 5.90 -9.46
C ALA A 62 -4.58 6.89 -8.59
N ILE A 63 -3.92 7.88 -9.21
CA ILE A 63 -3.23 8.98 -8.51
C ILE A 63 -4.23 9.81 -7.68
N GLU A 64 -5.37 10.18 -8.27
CA GLU A 64 -6.43 10.91 -7.57
C GLU A 64 -6.91 10.14 -6.34
N LEU A 65 -7.24 8.85 -6.49
CA LEU A 65 -7.68 8.00 -5.38
C LEU A 65 -6.57 7.82 -4.33
N TYR A 66 -5.33 7.66 -4.76
CA TYR A 66 -4.20 7.54 -3.84
C TYR A 66 -4.05 8.82 -2.99
N GLY A 67 -4.10 9.99 -3.61
CA GLY A 67 -3.96 11.27 -2.92
C GLY A 67 -5.16 11.65 -2.05
N THR A 68 -6.38 11.35 -2.49
CA THR A 68 -7.63 11.81 -1.83
C THR A 68 -8.23 10.80 -0.86
N ARG A 69 -7.93 9.49 -1.01
CA ARG A 69 -8.53 8.42 -0.20
C ARG A 69 -7.48 7.66 0.60
N VAL A 70 -6.42 7.17 -0.05
CA VAL A 70 -5.41 6.31 0.61
C VAL A 70 -4.54 7.13 1.56
N ALA A 71 -3.91 8.21 1.07
CA ALA A 71 -2.94 8.98 1.85
C ALA A 71 -3.52 9.57 3.15
N PRO A 72 -4.76 10.12 3.20
CA PRO A 72 -5.34 10.59 4.45
C PRO A 72 -5.52 9.48 5.50
N ILE A 73 -5.98 8.28 5.10
CA ILE A 73 -6.15 7.14 6.00
C ILE A 73 -4.80 6.74 6.58
N VAL A 74 -3.79 6.55 5.72
CA VAL A 74 -2.44 6.15 6.17
C VAL A 74 -1.86 7.17 7.15
N ARG A 75 -1.88 8.47 6.80
CA ARG A 75 -1.35 9.54 7.65
C ARG A 75 -2.02 9.59 9.02
N LYS A 76 -3.35 9.41 9.07
CA LYS A 76 -4.11 9.36 10.33
C LYS A 76 -3.64 8.21 11.21
N GLU A 77 -3.53 7.01 10.65
CA GLU A 77 -3.17 5.81 11.41
C GLU A 77 -1.70 5.80 11.85
N THR A 78 -0.77 6.26 11.01
CA THR A 78 0.66 6.32 11.37
C THR A 78 0.97 7.45 12.35
N ALA A 79 0.26 8.59 12.29
CA ALA A 79 0.41 9.65 13.28
C ALA A 79 -0.05 9.19 14.68
N ARG A 80 -1.14 8.43 14.76
CA ARG A 80 -1.62 7.82 16.02
C ARG A 80 -0.61 6.80 16.59
N ALA A 81 0.06 6.05 15.72
CA ALA A 81 1.09 5.11 16.16
C ALA A 81 2.32 5.85 16.71
N ALA A 82 2.76 6.93 16.06
CA ALA A 82 3.88 7.74 16.53
C ALA A 82 3.62 8.38 17.92
N THR A 83 2.39 8.84 18.18
CA THR A 83 2.02 9.38 19.50
C THR A 83 1.94 8.30 20.59
N ALA A 84 1.59 7.06 20.24
CA ALA A 84 1.59 5.95 21.19
C ALA A 84 3.02 5.49 21.58
N VAL A 85 3.97 5.57 20.65
CA VAL A 85 5.40 5.22 20.91
C VAL A 85 6.09 6.27 21.79
N THR A 86 5.62 7.52 21.79
CA THR A 86 6.22 8.64 22.54
C THR A 86 5.56 8.91 23.90
N ALA A 87 4.47 8.23 24.23
CA ALA A 87 3.87 8.32 25.56
C ALA A 87 4.81 7.68 26.60
N PRO A 88 5.22 8.39 27.67
CA PRO A 88 6.07 7.80 28.70
C PRO A 88 5.32 6.66 29.37
N ALA A 89 6.00 5.53 29.55
CA ALA A 89 5.53 4.46 30.41
C ALA A 89 5.38 5.04 31.83
N ALA A 90 4.15 5.13 32.31
CA ALA A 90 3.85 5.41 33.71
C ALA A 90 4.25 4.23 34.60
#